data_AF-A0A357EYH0-F1
#
_entry.id   AF-A0A357EYH0-F1
#
_cell.length_a   1.000
_cell.length_b   1.000
_cell.length_c   1.000
_cell.angle_alpha   90.00
_cell.angle_beta   90.00
_cell.angle_gamma   90.00
#
_symmetry.space_group_name_H-M   'P 1'
#
loop_
_entity.id
_entity.type
_entity.pdbx_description
1 polymer ?
#
loop_
_entity_poly.entity_id
_entity_poly.type
_entity_poly.pdbx_seq_one_letter_code
_entity_poly.pdbx_strand_id
1 'polypeptide(L)'
;MLLSAAAIFSGLAAAQDEIPPDAAPPPAKFLSSEEVRLLETDNKDIKKRTKTLLQLMDNRLKAAESSAENQQFDTMFAELGGFHGLMDNAMDFLAASGGKSKKVPKKVLENYKRFEIALRGFAPRLELIRRNAPSTHEFYVRTLLKQLRDARTKATDPFYGDTVLSDGKP
;
A
#
# COMPACT_ATOMS: atom_id res chain seq x y z
N MET A 1 10.66 -50.31 30.45
CA MET A 1 10.38 -48.86 30.52
C MET A 1 10.79 -48.25 29.19
N LEU A 2 9.84 -47.86 28.35
CA LEU A 2 10.10 -47.10 27.11
C LEU A 2 9.14 -45.91 27.13
N LEU A 3 9.68 -44.73 27.45
CA LEU A 3 8.99 -43.45 27.29
C LEU A 3 8.86 -43.17 25.78
N SER A 4 7.62 -43.08 25.28
CA SER A 4 7.36 -42.56 23.94
C SER A 4 6.98 -41.08 24.07
N ALA A 5 7.83 -40.21 23.55
CA ALA A 5 7.65 -38.76 23.55
C ALA A 5 6.52 -38.35 22.59
N ALA A 6 5.66 -37.45 23.07
CA ALA A 6 4.60 -36.81 22.30
C ALA A 6 5.16 -35.75 21.35
N ALA A 7 4.68 -35.72 20.11
CA ALA A 7 4.80 -34.56 19.23
C ALA A 7 3.40 -34.01 18.98
N ILE A 8 2.99 -33.01 19.76
CA ILE A 8 1.81 -32.21 19.48
C ILE A 8 2.23 -31.20 18.41
N PHE A 9 1.87 -31.46 17.16
CA PHE A 9 1.94 -30.45 16.11
C PHE A 9 0.79 -29.45 16.34
N SER A 10 1.08 -28.37 17.06
CA SER A 10 0.21 -27.19 17.09
C SER A 10 0.30 -26.50 15.73
N GLY A 11 -0.68 -26.76 14.86
CA GLY A 11 -0.83 -26.03 13.61
C GLY A 11 -1.11 -24.55 13.90
N LEU A 12 -0.29 -23.65 13.34
CA LEU A 12 -0.63 -22.23 13.25
C LEU A 12 -1.82 -22.09 12.29
N ALA A 13 -3.02 -21.93 12.84
CA ALA A 13 -4.15 -21.43 12.09
C ALA A 13 -3.86 -19.97 11.71
N ALA A 14 -3.47 -19.73 10.46
CA ALA A 14 -3.53 -18.39 9.90
C ALA A 14 -5.02 -18.01 9.82
N ALA A 15 -5.48 -17.17 10.74
CA ALA A 15 -6.82 -16.60 10.69
C ALA A 15 -6.98 -15.86 9.34
N GLN A 16 -7.80 -16.42 8.45
CA GLN A 16 -8.28 -15.68 7.31
C GLN A 16 -9.22 -14.61 7.86
N ASP A 17 -8.94 -13.34 7.59
CA ASP A 17 -9.86 -12.25 7.95
C ASP A 17 -11.15 -12.44 7.14
N GLU A 18 -12.15 -13.10 7.73
CA GLU A 18 -13.47 -13.22 7.12
C GLU A 18 -14.06 -11.82 6.92
N ILE A 19 -14.59 -11.56 5.72
CA ILE A 19 -15.26 -10.30 5.40
C ILE A 19 -16.55 -10.28 6.22
N PRO A 20 -16.78 -9.28 7.09
CA PRO A 20 -18.03 -9.16 7.83
C PRO A 20 -19.22 -9.13 6.88
N PRO A 21 -20.35 -9.79 7.24
CA PRO A 21 -21.52 -9.87 6.36
C PRO A 21 -22.15 -8.50 6.07
N ASP A 22 -21.94 -7.52 6.94
CA ASP A 22 -22.40 -6.14 6.84
C ASP A 22 -21.33 -5.17 6.29
N ALA A 23 -20.15 -5.68 5.90
CA ALA A 23 -19.09 -4.85 5.35
C ALA A 23 -19.54 -4.22 4.02
N ALA A 24 -19.34 -2.91 3.91
CA ALA A 24 -19.51 -2.20 2.66
C ALA A 24 -18.57 -2.80 1.59
N PRO A 25 -19.00 -2.83 0.32
CA PRO A 25 -18.14 -3.27 -0.76
C PRO A 25 -16.89 -2.39 -0.84
N PRO A 26 -15.73 -2.93 -1.26
CA PRO A 26 -14.53 -2.13 -1.42
C PRO A 26 -14.76 -1.00 -2.45
N PRO A 27 -14.32 0.23 -2.19
CA PRO A 27 -14.45 1.33 -3.12
C PRO A 27 -13.65 1.05 -4.39
N ALA A 28 -14.12 1.61 -5.49
CA ALA A 28 -13.43 1.50 -6.76
C ALA A 28 -12.13 2.31 -6.73
N LYS A 29 -11.04 1.73 -7.26
CA LYS A 29 -9.71 2.33 -7.27
C LYS A 29 -9.48 3.25 -8.48
N PHE A 30 -10.43 4.14 -8.76
CA PHE A 30 -10.36 4.98 -9.94
C PHE A 30 -9.48 6.22 -9.73
N LEU A 31 -8.68 6.54 -10.73
CA LEU A 31 -8.04 7.85 -10.87
C LEU A 31 -8.91 8.69 -11.80
N SER A 32 -9.08 9.97 -11.46
CA SER A 32 -9.73 10.93 -12.35
C SER A 32 -8.89 11.15 -13.61
N SER A 33 -9.53 11.56 -14.71
CA SER A 33 -8.84 11.88 -15.96
C SER A 33 -7.77 12.97 -15.78
N GLU A 34 -7.99 13.89 -14.84
CA GLU A 34 -7.01 14.93 -14.52
C GLU A 34 -5.76 14.35 -13.84
N GLU A 35 -5.94 13.47 -12.85
CA GLU A 35 -4.82 12.81 -12.18
C GLU A 35 -4.00 11.98 -13.16
N VAL A 36 -4.67 11.23 -14.04
CA VAL A 36 -4.01 10.46 -15.11
C VAL A 36 -3.18 11.40 -15.99
N ARG A 37 -3.79 12.50 -16.47
CA ARG A 37 -3.11 13.49 -17.31
C ARG A 37 -1.89 14.12 -16.63
N LEU A 38 -1.99 14.46 -15.34
CA LEU A 38 -0.89 15.03 -14.56
C LEU A 38 0.27 14.03 -14.43
N LEU A 39 -0.03 12.76 -14.14
CA LEU A 39 0.97 11.70 -14.06
C LEU A 39 1.63 11.43 -15.42
N GLU A 40 0.85 11.44 -16.50
CA GLU A 40 1.36 11.25 -17.86
C GLU A 40 2.29 12.36 -18.31
N THR A 41 1.94 13.62 -17.97
CA THR A 41 2.77 14.79 -18.25
C THR A 41 4.17 14.65 -17.65
N ASP A 42 4.26 14.02 -16.47
CA ASP A 42 5.50 13.86 -15.74
C ASP A 42 6.23 12.54 -16.02
N ASN A 43 5.71 11.65 -16.88
CA ASN A 43 6.24 10.30 -17.14
C ASN A 43 7.72 10.26 -17.53
N LYS A 44 8.25 11.31 -18.17
CA LYS A 44 9.65 11.36 -18.60
C LYS A 44 10.63 11.62 -17.44
N ASP A 45 10.16 12.16 -16.33
CA ASP A 45 10.98 12.36 -15.13
C ASP A 45 10.38 11.65 -13.92
N ILE A 46 10.91 10.46 -13.65
CA ILE A 46 10.58 9.63 -12.48
C ILE A 46 10.53 10.43 -11.17
N LYS A 47 11.46 11.37 -10.94
CA LYS A 47 11.47 12.15 -9.68
C LYS A 47 10.28 13.09 -9.61
N LYS A 48 9.98 13.78 -10.72
CA LYS A 48 8.84 14.68 -10.81
C LYS A 48 7.54 13.90 -10.68
N ARG A 49 7.38 12.82 -11.45
CA ARG A 49 6.18 11.97 -11.40
C ARG A 49 5.94 11.37 -10.02
N THR A 50 6.96 10.83 -9.36
CA THR A 50 6.82 10.29 -7.99
C THR A 50 6.38 11.37 -7.01
N LYS A 51 6.90 12.61 -7.13
CA LYS A 51 6.42 13.73 -6.29
C LYS A 51 4.97 14.10 -6.58
N THR A 52 4.59 14.20 -7.85
CA THR A 52 3.21 14.50 -8.27
C THR A 52 2.27 13.43 -7.74
N LEU A 53 2.61 12.16 -7.89
CA LEU A 53 1.81 11.06 -7.36
C LEU A 53 1.64 11.14 -5.84
N LEU A 54 2.72 11.39 -5.09
CA LEU A 54 2.64 11.51 -3.64
C LEU A 54 1.80 12.70 -3.20
N GLN A 55 1.81 13.80 -3.96
CA GLN A 55 0.93 14.94 -3.72
C GLN A 55 -0.53 14.58 -3.96
N LEU A 56 -0.83 13.85 -5.02
CA LEU A 56 -2.20 13.37 -5.30
C LEU A 56 -2.68 12.43 -4.20
N MET A 57 -1.84 11.50 -3.74
CA MET A 57 -2.16 10.63 -2.60
C MET A 57 -2.45 11.43 -1.33
N ASP A 58 -1.61 12.44 -1.02
CA ASP A 58 -1.84 13.31 0.13
C ASP A 58 -3.16 14.08 0.03
N ASN A 59 -3.50 14.57 -1.16
CA ASN A 59 -4.76 15.29 -1.40
C ASN A 59 -5.98 14.37 -1.21
N ARG A 60 -5.95 13.15 -1.77
CA ARG A 60 -7.00 12.15 -1.59
C ARG A 60 -7.18 11.80 -0.12
N LEU A 61 -6.08 11.61 0.61
CA LEU A 61 -6.14 11.29 2.02
C LEU A 61 -6.69 12.45 2.86
N LYS A 62 -6.31 13.70 2.55
CA LYS A 62 -6.88 14.90 3.20
C LYS A 62 -8.39 15.04 2.96
N ALA A 63 -8.83 14.77 1.74
CA ALA A 63 -10.25 14.77 1.41
C ALA A 63 -11.00 13.68 2.18
N ALA A 64 -10.44 12.47 2.25
CA ALA A 64 -11.00 11.37 3.03
C ALA A 64 -11.09 11.70 4.53
N GLU A 65 -10.06 12.31 5.12
CA GLU A 65 -10.07 12.78 6.51
C GLU A 65 -11.21 13.77 6.75
N SER A 66 -11.32 14.79 5.90
CA SER A 66 -12.37 15.81 6.01
C SER A 66 -13.77 15.19 5.85
N SER A 67 -13.97 14.28 4.90
CA SER A 67 -15.25 13.59 4.74
C SER A 67 -15.59 12.69 5.93
N ALA A 68 -14.61 12.01 6.53
CA ALA A 68 -14.80 11.20 7.73
C ALA A 68 -15.23 12.07 8.93
N GLU A 69 -14.60 13.23 9.13
CA GLU A 69 -14.96 14.20 10.17
C GLU A 69 -16.40 14.72 10.00
N ASN A 70 -16.85 14.90 8.77
CA ASN A 70 -18.19 15.36 8.42
C ASN A 70 -19.21 14.21 8.29
N GLN A 71 -18.86 12.97 8.66
CA GLN A 71 -19.72 11.78 8.54
C GLN A 71 -20.20 11.48 7.11
N GLN A 72 -19.47 11.98 6.10
CA GLN A 72 -19.72 11.76 4.69
C GLN A 72 -19.01 10.47 4.23
N PHE A 73 -19.45 9.32 4.74
CA PHE A 73 -18.69 8.07 4.62
C PHE A 73 -18.59 7.53 3.19
N ASP A 74 -19.60 7.76 2.33
CA ASP A 74 -19.53 7.40 0.91
C ASP A 74 -18.41 8.17 0.20
N THR A 75 -18.32 9.49 0.45
CA THR A 75 -17.28 10.35 -0.10
C THR A 75 -15.90 9.96 0.44
N MET A 76 -15.80 9.73 1.75
CA MET A 76 -14.57 9.20 2.37
C MET A 76 -14.13 7.91 1.66
N PHE A 77 -15.05 6.99 1.40
CA PHE A 77 -14.74 5.74 0.70
C PHE A 77 -14.21 5.95 -0.71
N ALA A 78 -14.87 6.81 -1.49
CA ALA A 78 -14.45 7.13 -2.85
C ALA A 78 -13.03 7.72 -2.86
N GLU A 79 -12.73 8.63 -1.94
CA GLU A 79 -11.39 9.22 -1.78
C GLU A 79 -10.34 8.19 -1.37
N LEU A 80 -10.68 7.26 -0.46
CA LEU A 80 -9.78 6.15 -0.09
C LEU A 80 -9.57 5.14 -1.24
N GLY A 81 -10.58 4.95 -2.09
CA GLY A 81 -10.46 4.17 -3.33
C GLY A 81 -9.45 4.81 -4.28
N GLY A 82 -9.58 6.12 -4.55
CA GLY A 82 -8.63 6.87 -5.37
C GLY A 82 -7.21 6.88 -4.79
N PHE A 83 -7.06 7.08 -3.47
CA PHE A 83 -5.78 6.94 -2.77
C PHE A 83 -5.13 5.58 -3.00
N HIS A 84 -5.90 4.50 -2.87
CA HIS A 84 -5.42 3.14 -3.10
C HIS A 84 -5.02 2.92 -4.56
N GLY A 85 -5.81 3.42 -5.52
CA GLY A 85 -5.47 3.37 -6.94
C GLY A 85 -4.15 4.08 -7.25
N LEU A 86 -3.89 5.24 -6.64
CA LEU A 86 -2.63 5.95 -6.79
C LEU A 86 -1.45 5.17 -6.18
N MET A 87 -1.66 4.48 -5.06
CA MET A 87 -0.64 3.61 -4.46
C MET A 87 -0.26 2.46 -5.39
N ASP A 88 -1.26 1.77 -5.98
CA ASP A 88 -1.03 0.69 -6.95
C ASP A 88 -0.30 1.23 -8.19
N ASN A 89 -0.75 2.38 -8.72
CA ASN A 89 -0.12 3.05 -9.86
C ASN A 89 1.35 3.41 -9.60
N ALA A 90 1.69 3.81 -8.37
CA ALA A 90 3.05 4.14 -7.99
C ALA A 90 3.97 2.92 -8.05
N MET A 91 3.50 1.80 -7.48
CA MET A 91 4.24 0.54 -7.46
C MET A 91 4.49 0.03 -8.87
N ASP A 92 3.46 0.05 -9.72
CA ASP A 92 3.57 -0.38 -11.12
C ASP A 92 4.55 0.51 -11.90
N PHE A 93 4.46 1.83 -11.74
CA PHE A 93 5.36 2.76 -12.41
C PHE A 93 6.81 2.60 -11.97
N LEU A 94 7.07 2.45 -10.66
CA LEU A 94 8.42 2.28 -10.14
C LEU A 94 9.03 0.93 -10.58
N ALA A 95 8.22 -0.13 -10.60
CA ALA A 95 8.64 -1.43 -11.10
C ALA A 95 8.99 -1.37 -12.60
N ALA A 96 8.12 -0.76 -13.41
CA ALA A 96 8.37 -0.56 -14.84
C ALA A 96 9.62 0.32 -15.10
N SER A 97 9.86 1.32 -14.25
CA SER A 97 11.04 2.20 -14.34
C SER A 97 12.36 1.50 -14.00
N GLY A 98 12.32 0.41 -13.22
CA GLY A 98 13.48 -0.42 -12.91
C GLY A 98 14.00 -1.23 -14.11
N GLY A 99 13.15 -1.45 -15.11
CA GLY A 99 13.45 -2.30 -16.26
C GLY A 99 13.61 -3.78 -15.90
N LYS A 100 14.08 -4.59 -16.86
CA LYS A 100 14.33 -6.04 -16.66
C LYS A 100 15.74 -6.35 -16.11
N SER A 101 16.47 -5.33 -15.68
CA SER A 101 17.86 -5.46 -15.22
C SER A 101 17.91 -6.14 -13.86
N LYS A 102 18.89 -7.03 -13.64
CA LYS A 102 19.18 -7.61 -12.31
C LYS A 102 19.52 -6.52 -11.28
N LYS A 103 20.13 -5.42 -11.73
CA LYS A 103 20.50 -4.27 -10.90
C LYS A 103 19.57 -3.10 -11.17
N VAL A 104 18.83 -2.69 -10.16
CA VAL A 104 17.92 -1.53 -10.23
C VAL A 104 18.74 -0.22 -10.28
N PRO A 105 18.44 0.72 -11.20
CA PRO A 105 19.16 1.98 -11.28
C PRO A 105 19.03 2.82 -10.01
N LYS A 106 20.10 3.53 -9.61
CA LYS A 106 20.11 4.38 -8.41
C LYS A 106 18.96 5.40 -8.37
N LYS A 107 18.64 6.04 -9.50
CA LYS A 107 17.52 7.00 -9.60
C LYS A 107 16.17 6.35 -9.27
N VAL A 108 15.98 5.08 -9.61
CA VAL A 108 14.77 4.32 -9.31
C VAL A 108 14.72 3.97 -7.81
N LEU A 109 15.83 3.48 -7.26
CA LEU A 109 15.98 3.23 -5.82
C LEU A 109 15.67 4.47 -4.98
N GLU A 110 16.20 5.64 -5.35
CA GLU A 110 15.91 6.88 -4.64
C GLU A 110 14.40 7.22 -4.62
N ASN A 111 13.65 6.86 -5.66
CA ASN A 111 12.21 7.08 -5.71
C ASN A 111 11.41 6.00 -4.97
N TYR A 112 11.87 4.74 -4.94
CA TYR A 112 11.35 3.73 -4.01
C TYR A 112 11.50 4.17 -2.56
N LYS A 113 12.68 4.67 -2.16
CA LYS A 113 12.90 5.22 -0.81
C LYS A 113 11.97 6.40 -0.52
N ARG A 114 11.81 7.32 -1.47
CA ARG A 114 10.89 8.46 -1.32
C ARG A 114 9.46 7.99 -1.10
N PHE A 115 9.02 7.02 -1.88
CA PHE A 115 7.69 6.44 -1.80
C PHE A 115 7.45 5.75 -0.45
N GLU A 116 8.36 4.86 -0.02
CA GLU A 116 8.28 4.17 1.27
C GLU A 116 8.17 5.14 2.45
N ILE A 117 9.03 6.17 2.48
CA ILE A 117 9.03 7.18 3.56
C ILE A 117 7.69 7.92 3.60
N ALA A 118 7.11 8.24 2.45
CA ALA A 118 5.83 8.91 2.37
C ALA A 118 4.69 8.01 2.88
N LEU A 119 4.67 6.74 2.47
CA LEU A 119 3.68 5.77 2.95
C LEU A 119 3.71 5.64 4.49
N ARG A 120 4.90 5.71 5.12
CA ARG A 120 5.01 5.72 6.59
C ARG A 120 4.19 6.85 7.23
N GLY A 121 4.13 8.01 6.58
CA GLY A 121 3.35 9.17 7.05
C GLY A 121 1.84 9.01 6.90
N PHE A 122 1.38 8.18 5.96
CA PHE A 122 -0.06 7.94 5.73
C PHE A 122 -0.67 6.90 6.69
N ALA A 123 0.12 5.97 7.21
CA ALA A 123 -0.36 4.95 8.14
C ALA A 123 -1.12 5.49 9.38
N PRO A 124 -0.58 6.44 10.17
CA PRO A 124 -1.31 6.97 11.34
C PRO A 124 -2.59 7.72 10.96
N ARG A 125 -2.64 8.32 9.77
CA ARG A 125 -3.79 9.07 9.25
C ARG A 125 -4.94 8.14 8.86
N LEU A 126 -4.63 7.05 8.15
CA LEU A 126 -5.61 5.99 7.86
C LEU A 126 -6.14 5.34 9.16
N GLU A 127 -5.29 5.18 10.18
CA GLU A 127 -5.72 4.66 11.48
C GLU A 127 -6.70 5.62 12.19
N LEU A 128 -6.52 6.93 12.05
CA LEU A 128 -7.47 7.92 12.56
C LEU A 128 -8.82 7.82 11.83
N ILE A 129 -8.82 7.72 10.49
CA ILE A 129 -10.04 7.50 9.70
C ILE A 129 -10.74 6.22 10.15
N ARG A 130 -10.01 5.12 10.32
CA ARG A 130 -10.57 3.82 10.77
C ARG A 130 -11.36 3.96 12.06
N ARG A 131 -10.83 4.71 13.04
CA ARG A 131 -11.46 4.90 14.35
C ARG A 131 -12.75 5.71 14.30
N ASN A 132 -12.89 6.56 13.30
CA ASN A 132 -14.06 7.43 13.13
C ASN A 132 -15.10 6.83 12.16
N ALA A 133 -14.73 5.79 11.41
CA ALA A 133 -15.61 5.13 10.47
C ALA A 133 -16.62 4.19 11.18
N PRO A 134 -17.84 4.04 10.66
CA PRO A 134 -18.77 3.02 11.14
C PRO A 134 -18.23 1.62 10.86
N SER A 135 -18.69 0.62 11.62
CA SER A 135 -18.22 -0.78 11.53
C SER A 135 -18.29 -1.34 10.10
N THR A 136 -19.33 -0.97 9.35
CA THR A 136 -19.53 -1.37 7.96
C THR A 136 -18.41 -0.89 7.03
N HIS A 137 -17.76 0.23 7.33
CA HIS A 137 -16.69 0.83 6.52
C HIS A 137 -15.30 0.50 7.06
N GLU A 138 -15.19 0.31 8.38
CA GLU A 138 -13.95 0.06 9.10
C GLU A 138 -13.14 -1.10 8.50
N PHE A 139 -13.82 -2.18 8.09
CA PHE A 139 -13.19 -3.37 7.53
C PHE A 139 -12.27 -3.04 6.35
N TYR A 140 -12.75 -2.22 5.41
CA TYR A 140 -11.92 -1.83 4.27
C TYR A 140 -10.75 -0.93 4.70
N VAL A 141 -10.97 0.03 5.60
CA VAL A 141 -9.88 0.92 6.05
C VAL A 141 -8.77 0.11 6.72
N ARG A 142 -9.13 -0.94 7.48
CA ARG A 142 -8.19 -1.91 8.04
C ARG A 142 -7.44 -2.69 6.96
N THR A 143 -8.14 -3.16 5.92
CA THR A 143 -7.52 -3.84 4.78
C THR A 143 -6.56 -2.91 4.02
N LEU A 144 -6.94 -1.65 3.81
CA LEU A 144 -6.11 -0.64 3.18
C LEU A 144 -4.85 -0.34 4.01
N LEU A 145 -4.96 -0.28 5.35
CA LEU A 145 -3.81 -0.17 6.24
C LEU A 145 -2.83 -1.34 6.08
N LYS A 146 -3.35 -2.57 5.93
CA LYS A 146 -2.53 -3.76 5.67
C LYS A 146 -1.84 -3.64 4.30
N GLN A 147 -2.59 -3.28 3.26
CA GLN A 147 -2.04 -3.09 1.91
C GLN A 147 -0.99 -1.98 1.85
N LEU A 148 -1.16 -0.90 2.61
CA LEU A 148 -0.17 0.16 2.72
C LEU A 148 1.12 -0.34 3.39
N ARG A 149 1.01 -1.18 4.44
CA ARG A 149 2.18 -1.81 5.06
C ARG A 149 2.87 -2.78 4.10
N ASP A 150 2.11 -3.56 3.34
CA ASP A 150 2.65 -4.47 2.33
C ASP A 150 3.35 -3.71 1.19
N ALA A 151 2.78 -2.59 0.74
CA ALA A 151 3.39 -1.71 -0.26
C ALA A 151 4.71 -1.10 0.26
N ARG A 152 4.79 -0.75 1.54
CA ARG A 152 6.05 -0.30 2.17
C ARG A 152 7.10 -1.40 2.16
N THR A 153 6.74 -2.61 2.57
CA THR A 153 7.65 -3.76 2.52
C THR A 153 8.16 -3.97 1.09
N LYS A 154 7.26 -4.04 0.11
CA LYS A 154 7.61 -4.19 -1.30
C LYS A 154 8.48 -3.05 -1.85
N ALA A 155 8.29 -1.83 -1.36
CA ALA A 155 9.12 -0.69 -1.75
C ALA A 155 10.56 -0.78 -1.21
N THR A 156 10.83 -1.65 -0.23
CA THR A 156 12.18 -1.91 0.27
C THR A 156 12.89 -3.07 -0.44
N ASP A 157 12.16 -3.98 -1.09
CA ASP A 157 12.73 -5.14 -1.78
C ASP A 157 13.85 -4.78 -2.78
N PRO A 158 13.73 -3.70 -3.60
CA PRO A 158 14.77 -3.34 -4.57
C PRO A 158 16.15 -3.04 -3.98
N PHE A 159 16.26 -2.78 -2.67
CA PHE A 159 17.53 -2.48 -2.01
C PHE A 159 18.33 -3.73 -1.62
N TYR A 160 17.72 -4.92 -1.65
CA TYR A 160 18.30 -6.16 -1.12
C TYR A 160 18.75 -7.16 -2.21
N GLY A 161 18.85 -6.71 -3.46
CA GLY A 161 18.94 -7.53 -4.66
C GLY A 161 20.09 -8.53 -4.82
N ASP A 162 20.94 -8.79 -3.82
CA ASP A 162 21.98 -9.85 -3.85
C ASP A 162 22.44 -10.36 -2.44
N THR A 163 21.77 -10.03 -1.33
CA THR A 163 22.35 -10.24 0.02
C THR A 163 21.71 -11.34 0.89
N VAL A 164 20.77 -12.13 0.37
CA VAL A 164 20.07 -13.15 1.19
C VAL A 164 19.96 -14.52 0.53
N LEU A 165 21.04 -15.01 -0.09
CA LEU A 165 21.33 -16.45 -0.19
C LEU A 165 22.86 -16.61 -0.15
N SER A 166 23.39 -17.11 0.97
CA SER A 166 24.69 -17.78 0.94
C SER A 166 24.54 -18.95 -0.02
N ASP A 167 25.38 -19.01 -1.06
CA ASP A 167 25.52 -20.22 -1.86
C ASP A 167 26.03 -21.33 -0.94
N GLY A 168 25.09 -22.04 -0.32
CA GLY A 168 25.30 -23.31 0.36
C GLY A 168 25.67 -24.33 -0.70
N LYS A 169 26.91 -24.25 -1.17
CA LYS A 169 27.53 -25.30 -1.96
C LYS A 169 27.84 -26.45 -1.00
N PRO A 170 27.30 -27.67 -1.22
CA PRO A 170 27.79 -28.85 -0.53
C PRO A 170 29.25 -29.14 -0.89
#